data_AF-A0A6B3HIF8-F1
#
_entry.id   AF-A0A6B3HIF8-F1
#
_cell.length_a   1.000
_cell.length_b   1.000
_cell.length_c   1.000
_cell.angle_alpha   90.00
_cell.angle_beta   90.00
_cell.angle_gamma   90.00
#
_symmetry.space_group_name_H-M   'P 1'
#
loop_
_entity.id
_entity.type
_entity.pdbx_description
1 polymer ?
#
loop_
_entity_poly.entity_id
_entity_poly.type
_entity_poly.pdbx_seq_one_letter_code
_entity_poly.pdbx_strand_id
1 'polypeptide(L)' 'HLSGDLVALLDHYGYENATFIGHDWGAFVVWGLALLHPGRVNKVINLSLPYQVRGEKPWIEAMEEFLGGDFYFVH' A
#
# COMPACT_ATOMS: atom_id res chain seq x y z
N HIS A 1 -4.54 7.91 -5.20
CA HIS A 1 -5.92 7.70 -5.67
C HIS A 1 -6.61 6.62 -4.84
N LEU A 2 -6.21 5.35 -4.87
CA LEU A 2 -6.89 4.26 -4.12
C LEU A 2 -7.03 4.45 -2.60
N SER A 3 -6.02 4.98 -1.91
CA SER A 3 -6.14 5.26 -0.46
C SER A 3 -7.17 6.35 -0.16
N GLY A 4 -7.35 7.32 -1.06
CA GLY A 4 -8.37 8.36 -0.93
C GLY A 4 -9.79 7.81 -1.07
N ASP A 5 -9.98 6.81 -1.91
CA ASP A 5 -11.29 6.14 -2.08
C ASP A 5 -11.72 5.44 -0.78
N LEU A 6 -10.78 4.84 -0.05
CA LEU A 6 -11.06 4.23 1.27
C LEU A 6 -11.45 5.28 2.33
N VAL A 7 -10.84 6.46 2.30
CA VAL A 7 -11.24 7.58 3.16
C VAL A 7 -12.62 8.08 2.78
N ALA A 8 -12.91 8.22 1.49
CA ALA A 8 -14.21 8.66 1.00
C ALA A 8 -15.34 7.69 1.41
N LEU A 9 -15.08 6.38 1.47
CA LEU A 9 -16.03 5.40 2.01
C LEU A 9 -16.32 5.64 3.50
N LEU A 10 -15.29 5.93 4.31
CA LEU A 10 -15.49 6.27 5.72
C LEU A 10 -16.36 7.52 5.86
N ASP A 11 -16.08 8.56 5.07
CA ASP A 11 -16.87 9.80 5.08
C ASP A 11 -18.32 9.54 4.66
N HIS A 12 -18.55 8.73 3.61
CA HIS A 12 -19.87 8.38 3.13
C HIS A 12 -20.74 7.69 4.19
N TYR A 13 -20.15 6.80 4.99
CA TYR A 13 -20.85 6.09 6.05
C TYR A 13 -20.78 6.79 7.43
N GLY A 14 -20.11 7.94 7.53
CA GLY A 14 -20.00 8.71 8.77
C GLY A 14 -19.04 8.12 9.81
N TYR A 15 -18.05 7.33 9.39
CA TYR A 15 -17.03 6.77 10.28
C TYR A 15 -15.78 7.66 10.35
N GLU A 16 -15.31 7.94 11.56
CA GLU A 16 -14.06 8.68 11.76
C GLU A 16 -12.83 7.85 11.37
N ASN A 17 -12.79 6.57 11.75
CA ASN A 17 -11.70 5.65 11.42
C ASN A 17 -12.19 4.19 11.35
N ALA A 18 -11.34 3.30 10.87
CA ALA A 18 -11.60 1.86 10.85
C ALA A 18 -10.33 1.02 11.03
N THR A 19 -10.53 -0.28 11.26
CA THR A 19 -9.48 -1.30 11.08
C THR A 19 -9.46 -1.70 9.61
N PHE A 20 -8.29 -1.63 8.98
CA PHE A 20 -8.11 -2.01 7.58
C PHE A 20 -7.32 -3.31 7.48
N ILE A 21 -7.82 -4.21 6.62
CA ILE A 21 -7.19 -5.49 6.33
C ILE A 21 -6.83 -5.52 4.86
N GLY A 22 -5.54 -5.62 4.55
CA GLY A 22 -5.04 -5.70 3.19
C GLY A 22 -4.47 -7.08 2.88
N HIS A 23 -4.87 -7.65 1.76
CA HIS A 23 -4.33 -8.92 1.27
C HIS A 23 -3.71 -8.70 -0.11
N ASP A 24 -2.50 -9.21 -0.33
CA ASP A 24 -1.80 -9.14 -1.61
C ASP A 24 -1.72 -7.67 -2.10
N TRP A 25 -2.10 -7.32 -3.34
CA TRP A 25 -2.12 -5.93 -3.81
C TRP A 25 -2.94 -4.98 -2.92
N GLY A 26 -3.96 -5.48 -2.22
CA GLY A 26 -4.71 -4.70 -1.23
C GLY A 26 -3.85 -4.26 -0.04
N ALA A 27 -2.83 -5.03 0.34
CA ALA A 27 -1.88 -4.65 1.38
C ALA A 27 -1.08 -3.41 1.00
N PHE A 28 -0.69 -3.23 -0.28
CA PHE A 28 -0.03 -2.00 -0.74
C PHE A 28 -0.93 -0.77 -0.55
N VAL A 29 -2.22 -0.90 -0.86
CA VAL A 29 -3.18 0.20 -0.68
C VAL A 29 -3.35 0.56 0.80
N VAL A 30 -3.45 -0.45 1.67
CA VAL A 30 -3.60 -0.25 3.12
C VAL A 30 -2.34 0.31 3.77
N TRP A 31 -1.14 -0.11 3.33
CA TRP A 31 0.12 0.53 3.76
C TRP A 31 0.15 2.01 3.39
N GLY A 32 -0.22 2.34 2.14
CA GLY A 32 -0.35 3.72 1.69
C GLY A 32 -1.39 4.51 2.49
N LEU A 33 -2.54 3.91 2.79
CA LEU A 33 -3.60 4.53 3.59
C LEU A 33 -3.11 4.90 4.99
N ALA A 34 -2.43 3.98 5.67
CA ALA A 34 -1.92 4.22 7.02
C ALA A 34 -0.88 5.35 7.07
N LEU A 35 -0.06 5.49 6.02
CA LEU A 35 0.94 6.56 5.90
C LEU A 35 0.32 7.91 5.54
N LEU A 36 -0.61 7.93 4.59
CA LEU A 36 -1.18 9.17 4.04
C LEU A 36 -2.32 9.73 4.89
N HIS A 37 -3.04 8.85 5.60
CA HIS A 37 -4.23 9.20 6.39
C HIS A 37 -4.21 8.54 7.78
N PRO A 38 -3.15 8.73 8.60
CA PRO A 38 -2.98 8.00 9.87
C PRO A 38 -4.15 8.20 10.85
N GLY A 39 -4.80 9.37 10.85
CA GLY A 39 -5.98 9.62 11.69
C GLY A 39 -7.24 8.86 11.29
N ARG A 40 -7.29 8.28 10.08
CA ARG A 40 -8.42 7.50 9.57
C ARG A 40 -8.25 5.99 9.79
N VAL A 41 -7.13 5.56 10.37
CA VAL A 41 -6.79 4.14 10.57
C VAL A 41 -6.51 3.89 12.05
N ASN A 42 -7.25 2.97 12.68
CA ASN A 42 -6.98 2.59 14.08
C ASN A 42 -6.08 1.35 14.22
N LYS A 43 -6.15 0.43 13.25
CA LYS A 43 -5.39 -0.83 13.21
C LYS A 43 -5.19 -1.27 11.76
N VAL A 44 -4.07 -1.94 11.50
CA VAL A 44 -3.71 -2.49 10.19
C VAL A 44 -3.41 -3.98 10.33
N ILE A 45 -3.97 -4.80 9.46
CA ILE A 45 -3.64 -6.21 9.32
C ILE A 45 -3.32 -6.46 7.84
N ASN A 46 -2.05 -6.69 7.52
CA ASN A 46 -1.64 -6.94 6.15
C ASN A 46 -1.08 -8.35 5.98
N LEU A 47 -1.49 -9.01 4.90
CA LEU A 47 -1.18 -10.40 4.58
C LEU A 47 -0.50 -10.47 3.21
N SER A 48 0.39 -11.46 3.06
CA SER A 48 1.12 -11.80 1.82
C SER A 48 2.20 -10.81 1.39
N LEU A 49 2.10 -9.51 1.71
CA LEU A 49 3.10 -8.50 1.35
C LEU A 49 3.55 -7.66 2.57
N PRO A 50 4.84 -7.73 2.97
CA PRO A 50 5.37 -6.95 4.07
C PRO A 50 5.49 -5.47 3.69
N TYR A 51 5.47 -4.59 4.70
CA TYR A 51 5.71 -3.17 4.50
C TYR A 51 7.08 -2.93 3.86
N GLN A 52 7.09 -2.17 2.77
CA GLN A 52 8.31 -1.80 2.05
C GLN A 52 8.66 -0.34 2.33
N VAL A 53 9.77 -0.12 3.05
CA VAL A 53 10.32 1.22 3.23
C VAL A 53 10.81 1.73 1.87
N ARG A 54 10.57 3.01 1.58
CA ARG A 54 11.13 3.63 0.38
C ARG A 54 12.65 3.68 0.48
N GLY A 55 13.34 2.91 -0.36
CA GLY A 55 14.80 2.93 -0.50
C GLY A 55 15.30 4.09 -1.35
N GLU A 56 16.63 4.19 -1.49
CA GLU A 56 17.29 5.23 -2.30
C GLU A 56 17.10 5.02 -3.81
N LYS A 57 16.96 3.76 -4.25
CA LYS A 57 16.75 3.40 -5.65
C LYS A 57 15.26 3.17 -5.97
N PRO A 58 14.79 3.51 -7.18
CA PRO A 58 13.48 3.11 -7.66
C PRO A 58 13.29 1.59 -7.67
N TRP A 59 12.06 1.14 -7.42
CA TRP A 59 11.74 -0.29 -7.33
C TRP A 59 12.00 -1.06 -8.63
N ILE A 60 11.75 -0.45 -9.79
CA ILE A 60 11.99 -1.08 -11.10
C ILE A 60 13.48 -1.34 -11.32
N GLU A 61 14.35 -0.35 -11.03
CA GLU A 61 15.80 -0.52 -11.13
C GLU A 61 16.33 -1.59 -10.18
N ALA A 62 15.83 -1.63 -8.95
CA ALA A 62 16.19 -2.68 -7.99
C ALA A 62 15.76 -4.07 -8.51
N MET A 63 14.54 -4.20 -9.04
CA MET A 63 14.06 -5.46 -9.59
C MET A 63 14.89 -5.91 -10.80
N GLU A 64 15.34 -4.99 -11.65
CA GLU A 64 16.19 -5.31 -12.81
C GLU A 64 17.56 -5.83 -12.36
N GLU A 65 18.18 -5.17 -11.37
CA GLU A 65 19.46 -5.57 -10.79
C GLU A 65 19.41 -6.97 -10.16
N PHE A 66 18.30 -7.32 -9.50
CA PHE A 66 18.14 -8.60 -8.81
C PHE A 66 17.61 -9.74 -9.67
N LEU A 67 16.68 -9.45 -10.59
CA LEU A 67 15.93 -10.47 -11.35
C LEU A 67 16.39 -10.55 -12.81
N GLY A 68 17.22 -9.61 -13.26
CA GLY A 68 17.77 -9.53 -14.61
C GLY A 68 16.95 -8.65 -15.54
N GLY A 69 17.62 -8.17 -16.60
CA GLY A 69 17.04 -7.30 -17.63
C GLY A 69 15.83 -7.91 -18.32
N ASP A 70 15.81 -9.23 -18.57
CA ASP A 70 14.73 -9.89 -19.31
C ASP A 70 13.46 -10.14 -18.49
N PHE A 71 13.39 -9.65 -17.24
CA PHE A 71 12.26 -9.91 -16.36
C PHE A 71 11.06 -9.02 -16.71
N TYR A 72 9.86 -9.62 -16.82
CA TYR A 72 8.68 -8.94 -17.38
C TYR A 72 8.19 -7.69 -16.62
N PHE A 73 8.58 -7.52 -15.34
CA PHE A 73 8.21 -6.33 -14.58
C PHE A 73 9.12 -5.12 -14.86
N VAL A 74 10.26 -5.32 -15.51
CA VAL A 74 11.26 -4.26 -15.77
C VAL A 74 11.32 -3.87 -17.26
N HIS A 75 10.36 -4.33 -18.06
CA HIS A 75 10.15 -3.99 -19.47
C HIS A 75 8.82 -3.28 -19.70
#